data_AF-A0A1F8PR02-F1
#
_entry.id   AF-A0A1F8PR02-F1
#
_cell.length_a   1.000
_cell.length_b   1.000
_cell.length_c   1.000
_cell.angle_alpha   90.00
_cell.angle_beta   90.00
_cell.angle_gamma   90.00
#
_symmetry.space_group_name_H-M   'P 1'
#
loop_
_entity.id
_entity.type
_entity.pdbx_description
1 polymer ?
#
loop_
_entity_poly.entity_id
_entity_poly.type
_entity_poly.pdbx_seq_one_letter_code
_entity_poly.pdbx_strand_id
1 'polypeptide(L)'
;MPVLDYDSSMRRSKTLYPEDWLSTLIRWFILVGMAVVLGANAESPLEIRLVLLAAALWNFGLTILAAFGRRLVWHAYIVIAFDFILAGLLYFFSGTPGWMTAWLGLLPVSSAAFFFGIRGAASVSVLYVLVQGAIASLFLVPNQNPAYLGIYLLLYLVFGSLLGYGTQRFIASSTKVRRNLALSQQDAERAERERNRALYKLISALSATLNYERVLETAMDLGYSTLATINGNSETMISAVLLFAEDETKRTELHCGSARRLTRAEVRTTLPGVDGLIGRTIDEGMPQLGKGIAKDAELGRIVSLRSCQAAYCIPLRMGLDTYGVLLFAHPDEGFFSTERREILDIIGGQTVVAIQNARLYRDLELEKERIMDIQEEARRKLARDLHDGPTQSVAALAMRVNFARRLIEKDAKSAAEELYKIEDLARRTTKEIRHMLFTLRPLVLESQGLVAALQSMAIKMGETYNQKVQIEAEQDIISQLEMSRQGVIFYIAEEAVNNARKHAQAAHVWIRLMQSGEELVLLEVEDDGLGFNSQEIDNDYSSRGSLGLVNMRERAELVNGVLKIESAPGRGTRIRLLIPLTEDAAERIRHGLEPI
;
A
#
# COMPACT_ATOMS: atom_id res chain seq x y z
N MET A 1 4.19 -12.19 -0.83
CA MET A 1 3.48 -12.88 -1.93
C MET A 1 4.36 -12.83 -3.16
N PRO A 2 4.76 -13.98 -3.75
CA PRO A 2 5.55 -13.96 -4.97
C PRO A 2 4.63 -13.60 -6.14
N VAL A 3 5.09 -12.64 -6.94
CA VAL A 3 4.44 -12.16 -8.16
C VAL A 3 4.29 -13.35 -9.11
N LEU A 4 3.04 -13.68 -9.43
CA LEU A 4 2.67 -14.63 -10.48
C LEU A 4 3.24 -14.11 -11.80
N ASP A 5 4.20 -14.85 -12.33
CA ASP A 5 4.82 -14.69 -13.64
C ASP A 5 3.78 -15.03 -14.72
N TYR A 6 2.92 -14.06 -15.02
CA TYR A 6 1.87 -14.16 -16.04
C TYR A 6 2.31 -13.46 -17.32
N ASP A 7 3.41 -13.89 -17.94
CA ASP A 7 3.69 -13.46 -19.32
C ASP A 7 4.62 -14.38 -20.12
N SER A 8 4.29 -15.68 -20.20
CA SER A 8 5.05 -16.64 -21.03
C SER A 8 4.27 -17.27 -22.18
N SER A 9 3.00 -16.93 -22.40
CA SER A 9 2.15 -17.63 -23.38
C SER A 9 1.78 -16.84 -24.65
N MET A 10 2.03 -15.54 -24.74
CA MET A 10 1.71 -14.74 -25.92
C MET A 10 2.95 -14.12 -26.59
N ARG A 11 3.74 -14.92 -27.31
CA ARG A 11 4.59 -14.46 -28.45
C ARG A 11 5.35 -15.61 -29.12
N ARG A 12 4.66 -16.71 -29.47
CA ARG A 12 5.11 -17.48 -30.65
C ARG A 12 4.48 -16.85 -31.87
N SER A 13 5.05 -15.73 -32.33
CA SER A 13 4.79 -15.29 -33.70
C SER A 13 5.15 -16.47 -34.59
N LYS A 14 4.15 -17.13 -35.19
CA LYS A 14 4.37 -18.17 -36.18
C LYS A 14 5.30 -17.57 -37.22
N THR A 15 6.55 -18.00 -37.25
CA THR A 15 7.52 -17.53 -38.24
C THR A 15 7.05 -18.09 -39.57
N LEU A 16 6.24 -17.33 -40.30
CA LEU A 16 5.99 -17.62 -41.71
C LEU A 16 7.36 -17.54 -42.40
N TYR A 17 7.78 -18.65 -43.00
CA TYR A 17 8.99 -18.72 -43.80
C TYR A 17 8.70 -18.07 -45.15
N PRO A 18 9.19 -16.85 -45.42
CA PRO A 18 8.87 -16.14 -46.66
C PRO A 18 9.35 -16.90 -47.90
N GLU A 19 10.42 -17.69 -47.79
CA GLU A 19 10.92 -18.55 -48.85
C GLU A 19 9.93 -19.64 -49.28
N ASP A 20 9.14 -20.21 -48.35
CA ASP A 20 8.17 -21.28 -48.66
C ASP A 20 6.95 -20.70 -49.41
N TRP A 21 6.52 -19.50 -49.02
CA TRP A 21 5.45 -18.76 -49.69
C TRP A 21 5.85 -18.32 -51.10
N LEU A 22 7.04 -17.74 -51.26
CA LEU A 22 7.53 -17.33 -52.57
C LEU A 22 7.78 -18.53 -53.50
N SER A 23 8.31 -19.63 -52.95
CA SER A 23 8.53 -20.88 -53.69
C SER A 23 7.22 -21.47 -54.22
N THR A 24 6.20 -21.60 -53.37
CA THR A 24 4.89 -22.13 -53.78
C THR A 24 4.18 -21.26 -54.82
N LEU A 25 4.28 -19.93 -54.72
CA LEU A 25 3.74 -18.99 -55.70
C LEU A 25 4.39 -19.14 -57.08
N ILE A 26 5.72 -19.20 -57.14
CA ILE A 26 6.43 -19.37 -58.41
C ILE A 26 6.20 -20.75 -59.02
N ARG A 27 6.06 -21.78 -58.19
CA ARG A 27 5.69 -23.12 -58.68
C ARG A 27 4.28 -23.14 -59.27
N TRP A 28 3.32 -22.43 -58.70
CA TRP A 28 2.00 -22.26 -59.35
C TRP A 28 2.12 -21.61 -60.73
N PHE A 29 2.91 -20.53 -60.85
CA PHE A 29 3.13 -19.86 -62.13
C PHE A 29 3.75 -20.79 -63.18
N ILE A 30 4.79 -21.54 -62.78
CA ILE A 30 5.46 -22.51 -63.65
C ILE A 30 4.51 -23.66 -64.04
N LEU A 31 3.76 -24.22 -63.09
CA LEU A 31 2.83 -25.33 -63.35
C LEU A 31 1.67 -24.92 -64.27
N VAL A 32 1.13 -23.71 -64.11
CA VAL A 32 0.12 -23.16 -65.04
C VAL A 32 0.72 -22.98 -66.43
N GLY A 33 1.94 -22.43 -66.52
CA GLY A 33 2.66 -22.32 -67.79
C GLY A 33 2.87 -23.67 -68.47
N MET A 34 3.29 -24.70 -67.71
CA MET A 34 3.44 -26.07 -68.22
C MET A 34 2.11 -26.66 -68.69
N ALA A 35 1.03 -26.45 -67.93
CA ALA A 35 -0.30 -26.94 -68.30
C ALA A 35 -0.81 -26.30 -69.59
N VAL A 36 -0.52 -25.01 -69.83
CA VAL A 36 -0.86 -24.34 -71.10
C VAL A 36 0.00 -24.88 -72.25
N VAL A 37 1.32 -24.97 -72.08
CA VAL A 37 2.24 -25.41 -73.14
C VAL A 37 2.02 -26.88 -73.53
N LEU A 38 1.80 -27.76 -72.56
CA LEU A 38 1.62 -29.20 -72.80
C LEU A 38 0.16 -29.59 -73.04
N GLY A 39 -0.80 -28.78 -72.56
CA GLY A 39 -2.24 -29.05 -72.66
C GLY A 39 -2.95 -28.35 -73.82
N ALA A 40 -2.31 -27.39 -74.50
CA ALA A 40 -2.90 -26.72 -75.67
C ALA A 40 -3.03 -27.65 -76.91
N ASN A 41 -2.37 -28.80 -76.91
CA ASN A 41 -2.52 -29.81 -77.95
C ASN A 41 -3.67 -30.76 -77.59
N ALA A 42 -4.71 -30.82 -78.44
CA ALA A 42 -5.93 -31.63 -78.22
C ALA A 42 -5.66 -33.15 -78.07
N GLU A 43 -4.46 -33.63 -78.42
CA GLU A 43 -4.01 -35.02 -78.33
C GLU A 43 -3.01 -35.27 -77.19
N SER A 44 -2.98 -34.45 -76.12
CA SER A 44 -2.07 -34.69 -75.00
C SER A 44 -2.29 -36.09 -74.35
N PRO A 45 -1.24 -36.92 -74.22
CA PRO A 45 -1.33 -38.23 -73.57
C PRO A 45 -1.95 -38.15 -72.17
N LEU A 46 -2.66 -39.20 -71.76
CA LEU A 46 -3.31 -39.27 -70.44
C LEU A 46 -2.27 -39.15 -69.31
N GLU A 47 -1.08 -39.68 -69.53
CA GLU A 47 0.06 -39.70 -68.63
C GLU A 47 0.52 -38.28 -68.28
N ILE A 48 0.62 -37.37 -69.25
CA ILE A 48 1.03 -35.98 -69.01
C ILE A 48 0.01 -35.26 -68.13
N ARG A 49 -1.29 -35.47 -68.39
CA ARG A 49 -2.38 -34.88 -67.60
C ARG A 49 -2.38 -35.37 -66.15
N LEU A 50 -2.14 -36.66 -65.93
CA LEU A 50 -2.02 -37.24 -64.59
C LEU A 50 -0.80 -36.70 -63.83
N VAL A 51 0.35 -36.54 -64.51
CA VAL A 51 1.56 -35.98 -63.90
C VAL A 51 1.35 -34.50 -63.53
N LEU A 52 0.73 -33.69 -64.40
CA LEU A 52 0.39 -32.30 -64.10
C LEU A 52 -0.62 -32.17 -62.95
N LEU A 53 -1.61 -33.07 -62.87
CA LEU A 53 -2.57 -33.11 -61.76
C LEU A 53 -1.85 -33.45 -60.44
N ALA A 54 -0.96 -34.44 -60.44
CA ALA A 54 -0.15 -34.79 -59.28
C ALA A 54 0.74 -33.63 -58.82
N ALA A 55 1.31 -32.88 -59.77
CA ALA A 55 2.10 -31.68 -59.50
C ALA A 55 1.27 -30.58 -58.83
N ALA A 56 0.06 -30.33 -59.33
CA ALA A 56 -0.87 -29.35 -58.77
C ALA A 56 -1.30 -29.72 -57.36
N LEU A 57 -1.64 -31.00 -57.10
CA LEU A 57 -1.99 -31.51 -55.78
C LEU A 57 -0.81 -31.39 -54.79
N TRP A 58 0.40 -31.73 -55.25
CA TRP A 58 1.62 -31.56 -54.45
C TRP A 58 1.87 -30.09 -54.09
N ASN A 59 1.78 -29.18 -55.07
CA ASN A 59 1.98 -27.76 -54.80
C ASN A 59 0.88 -27.17 -53.91
N PHE A 60 -0.37 -27.62 -54.05
CA PHE A 60 -1.47 -27.27 -53.16
C PHE A 60 -1.20 -27.68 -51.70
N GLY A 61 -0.72 -28.90 -51.48
CA GLY A 61 -0.32 -29.36 -50.15
C GLY A 61 0.80 -28.51 -49.55
N LEU A 62 1.75 -28.06 -50.38
CA LEU A 62 2.83 -27.18 -49.94
C LEU A 62 2.34 -25.76 -49.64
N THR A 63 1.37 -25.24 -50.39
CA THR A 63 0.71 -23.95 -50.07
C THR A 63 0.00 -24.03 -48.71
N ILE A 64 -0.67 -25.15 -48.39
CA ILE A 64 -1.27 -25.36 -47.07
C ILE A 64 -0.21 -25.37 -45.97
N LEU A 65 0.88 -26.12 -46.16
CA LEU A 65 1.99 -26.17 -45.19
C LEU A 65 2.61 -24.80 -44.95
N ALA A 66 2.83 -24.02 -46.01
CA ALA A 66 3.33 -22.65 -45.94
C ALA A 66 2.35 -21.71 -45.18
N ALA A 67 1.04 -21.85 -45.41
CA ALA A 67 0.02 -21.05 -44.73
C ALA A 67 -0.06 -21.31 -43.22
N PHE A 68 0.17 -22.56 -42.79
CA PHE A 68 0.22 -22.91 -41.38
C PHE A 68 1.61 -22.76 -40.75
N GLY A 69 2.63 -22.33 -41.52
CA GLY A 69 4.01 -22.18 -41.05
C GLY A 69 4.64 -23.49 -40.62
N ARG A 70 4.26 -24.61 -41.25
CA ARG A 70 4.77 -25.96 -40.92
C ARG A 70 5.74 -26.42 -42.00
N ARG A 71 6.87 -26.98 -41.58
CA ARG A 71 7.85 -27.64 -42.47
C ARG A 71 7.93 -29.12 -42.16
N LEU A 72 8.15 -29.91 -43.20
CA LEU A 72 8.53 -31.31 -43.08
C LEU A 72 10.00 -31.43 -42.68
N VAL A 73 10.39 -32.55 -42.06
CA VAL A 73 11.82 -32.88 -41.92
C VAL A 73 12.37 -33.08 -43.34
N TRP A 74 13.54 -32.50 -43.65
CA TRP A 74 14.10 -32.48 -45.01
C TRP A 74 13.24 -31.77 -46.07
N HIS A 75 12.34 -30.85 -45.68
CA HIS A 75 11.39 -30.17 -46.57
C HIS A 75 11.98 -29.72 -47.92
N ALA A 76 13.06 -28.93 -47.90
CA ALA A 76 13.69 -28.41 -49.11
C ALA A 76 14.14 -29.53 -50.07
N TYR A 77 14.73 -30.59 -49.52
CA TYR A 77 15.22 -31.73 -50.31
C TYR A 77 14.07 -32.56 -50.89
N ILE A 78 13.00 -32.78 -50.11
CA ILE A 78 11.80 -33.50 -50.57
C ILE A 78 11.13 -32.72 -51.71
N VAL A 79 10.98 -31.40 -51.57
CA VAL A 79 10.36 -30.55 -52.60
C VAL A 79 11.17 -30.58 -53.89
N ILE A 80 12.49 -30.40 -53.81
CA ILE A 80 13.37 -30.43 -54.99
C ILE A 80 13.37 -31.83 -55.62
N ALA A 81 13.46 -32.90 -54.84
CA ALA A 81 13.46 -34.26 -55.35
C ALA A 81 12.14 -34.57 -56.08
N PHE A 82 11.00 -34.18 -55.52
CA PHE A 82 9.70 -34.36 -56.15
C PHE A 82 9.61 -33.57 -57.46
N ASP A 83 10.01 -32.29 -57.46
CA ASP A 83 9.99 -31.45 -58.66
C ASP A 83 10.94 -31.98 -59.75
N PHE A 84 12.06 -32.58 -59.35
CA PHE A 84 13.02 -33.20 -60.24
C PHE A 84 12.45 -34.45 -60.90
N ILE A 85 11.82 -35.34 -60.12
CA ILE A 85 11.13 -36.55 -60.62
C ILE A 85 10.00 -36.15 -61.56
N LEU A 86 9.17 -35.19 -61.15
CA LEU A 86 8.05 -34.71 -61.93
C LEU A 86 8.51 -34.15 -63.29
N ALA A 87 9.53 -33.28 -63.28
CA ALA A 87 10.10 -32.71 -64.49
C ALA A 87 10.73 -33.78 -65.40
N GLY A 88 11.29 -34.85 -64.84
CA GLY A 88 11.80 -36.00 -65.58
C GLY A 88 10.69 -36.83 -66.23
N LEU A 89 9.60 -37.10 -65.51
CA LEU A 89 8.43 -37.83 -66.03
C LEU A 89 7.75 -37.05 -67.15
N LEU A 90 7.55 -35.74 -66.98
CA LEU A 90 7.00 -34.88 -68.03
C LEU A 90 7.90 -34.88 -69.26
N TYR A 91 9.22 -34.85 -69.09
CA TYR A 91 10.17 -34.91 -70.20
C TYR A 91 10.04 -36.23 -70.96
N PHE A 92 10.02 -37.36 -70.24
CA PHE A 92 9.87 -38.69 -70.81
C PHE A 92 8.56 -38.86 -71.60
N PHE A 93 7.42 -38.49 -71.02
CA PHE A 93 6.11 -38.65 -71.67
C PHE A 93 5.81 -37.60 -72.74
N SER A 94 6.45 -36.42 -72.69
CA SER A 94 6.20 -35.36 -73.67
C SER A 94 6.52 -35.79 -75.10
N GLY A 95 7.56 -36.62 -75.30
CA GLY A 95 7.95 -37.13 -76.63
C GLY A 95 8.31 -36.05 -77.67
N THR A 96 8.18 -34.76 -77.34
CA THR A 96 8.33 -33.64 -78.27
C THR A 96 9.77 -33.11 -78.24
N PRO A 97 10.53 -33.17 -79.34
CA PRO A 97 11.83 -32.52 -79.42
C PRO A 97 11.68 -30.99 -79.56
N GLY A 98 12.57 -30.24 -78.91
CA GLY A 98 12.73 -28.80 -79.10
C GLY A 98 12.35 -27.93 -77.89
N TRP A 99 12.26 -26.61 -78.13
CA TRP A 99 12.18 -25.56 -77.10
C TRP A 99 11.03 -25.71 -76.08
N MET A 100 10.00 -26.50 -76.39
CA MET A 100 8.86 -26.75 -75.50
C MET A 100 9.26 -27.50 -74.23
N THR A 101 10.31 -28.34 -74.26
CA THR A 101 10.79 -29.07 -73.07
C THR A 101 11.71 -28.23 -72.17
N ALA A 102 12.13 -27.05 -72.62
CA ALA A 102 12.99 -26.15 -71.84
C ALA A 102 12.31 -25.63 -70.56
N TRP A 103 10.98 -25.66 -70.51
CA TRP A 103 10.24 -25.20 -69.33
C TRP A 103 10.30 -26.20 -68.18
N LEU A 104 10.53 -27.49 -68.46
CA LEU A 104 10.45 -28.58 -67.48
C LEU A 104 11.49 -28.44 -66.37
N GLY A 105 12.72 -28.02 -66.69
CA GLY A 105 13.76 -27.82 -65.69
C GLY A 105 13.59 -26.58 -64.83
N LEU A 106 12.73 -25.63 -65.21
CA LEU A 106 12.49 -24.43 -64.40
C LEU A 106 11.89 -24.77 -63.04
N LEU A 107 11.11 -25.85 -62.95
CA LEU A 107 10.46 -26.26 -61.70
C LEU A 107 11.51 -26.68 -60.63
N PRO A 108 12.34 -27.72 -60.82
CA PRO A 108 13.36 -28.10 -59.83
C PRO A 108 14.42 -27.01 -59.62
N VAL A 109 14.74 -26.21 -60.65
CA VAL A 109 15.70 -25.10 -60.54
C VAL A 109 15.15 -23.97 -59.69
N SER A 110 13.87 -23.60 -59.85
CA SER A 110 13.22 -22.59 -59.00
C SER A 110 13.20 -23.00 -57.53
N SER A 111 12.81 -24.24 -57.25
CA SER A 111 12.81 -24.80 -55.88
C SER A 111 14.21 -24.78 -55.27
N ALA A 112 15.23 -25.18 -56.03
CA ALA A 112 16.61 -25.14 -55.57
C ALA A 112 17.13 -23.71 -55.32
N ALA A 113 16.73 -22.76 -56.17
CA ALA A 113 17.09 -21.35 -56.01
C ALA A 113 16.43 -20.70 -54.77
N PHE A 114 15.21 -21.11 -54.40
CA PHE A 114 14.55 -20.65 -53.18
C PHE A 114 15.21 -21.17 -51.91
N PHE A 115 15.56 -22.46 -51.87
CA PHE A 115 16.07 -23.09 -50.65
C PHE A 115 17.58 -22.97 -50.47
N PHE A 116 18.35 -23.00 -51.57
CA PHE A 116 19.81 -23.10 -51.53
C PHE A 116 20.51 -21.98 -52.33
N GLY A 117 19.75 -20.99 -52.81
CA GLY A 117 20.26 -19.84 -53.55
C GLY A 117 20.94 -20.24 -54.87
N ILE A 118 21.85 -19.39 -55.33
CA ILE A 118 22.51 -19.53 -56.64
C ILE A 118 23.26 -20.87 -56.77
N ARG A 119 23.92 -21.33 -55.68
CA ARG A 119 24.71 -22.57 -55.69
C ARG A 119 23.83 -23.79 -55.90
N GLY A 120 22.74 -23.91 -55.14
CA GLY A 120 21.82 -25.04 -55.30
C GLY A 120 21.10 -25.02 -56.65
N ALA A 121 20.69 -23.83 -57.12
CA ALA A 121 20.12 -23.67 -58.46
C ALA A 121 21.08 -24.15 -59.55
N ALA A 122 22.36 -23.79 -59.47
CA ALA A 122 23.38 -24.23 -60.41
C ALA A 122 23.61 -25.74 -60.37
N SER A 123 23.74 -26.33 -59.18
CA SER A 123 23.90 -27.78 -59.02
C SER A 123 22.72 -28.57 -59.60
N VAL A 124 21.49 -28.14 -59.32
CA VAL A 124 20.28 -28.79 -59.83
C VAL A 124 20.13 -28.59 -61.34
N SER A 125 20.52 -27.42 -61.87
CA SER A 125 20.53 -27.16 -63.32
C SER A 125 21.44 -28.13 -64.07
N VAL A 126 22.67 -28.32 -63.59
CA VAL A 126 23.64 -29.26 -64.19
C VAL A 126 23.13 -30.69 -64.09
N LEU A 127 22.69 -31.10 -62.90
CA LEU A 127 22.19 -32.45 -62.66
C LEU A 127 20.97 -32.77 -63.53
N TYR A 128 20.04 -31.83 -63.66
CA TYR A 128 18.83 -32.03 -64.45
C TYR A 128 19.14 -32.18 -65.94
N VAL A 129 20.03 -31.36 -66.50
CA VAL A 129 20.46 -31.47 -67.90
C VAL A 129 21.19 -32.80 -68.17
N LEU A 130 22.02 -33.27 -67.24
CA LEU A 130 22.66 -34.59 -67.36
C LEU A 130 21.63 -35.72 -67.38
N VAL A 131 20.62 -35.67 -66.52
CA VAL A 131 19.54 -36.65 -66.49
C VAL A 131 18.69 -36.58 -67.76
N GLN A 132 18.37 -35.38 -68.27
CA GLN A 132 17.70 -35.23 -69.56
C GLN A 132 18.50 -35.86 -70.70
N GLY A 133 19.83 -35.59 -70.76
CA GLY A 133 20.72 -36.19 -71.76
C GLY A 133 20.82 -37.71 -71.65
N ALA A 134 20.80 -38.26 -70.43
CA ALA A 134 20.77 -39.71 -70.19
C ALA A 134 19.44 -40.33 -70.64
N ILE A 135 18.30 -39.71 -70.31
CA ILE A 135 16.98 -40.19 -70.76
C ILE A 135 16.91 -40.16 -72.29
N ALA A 136 17.38 -39.08 -72.93
CA ALA A 136 17.40 -38.95 -74.38
C ALA A 136 18.24 -40.05 -75.06
N SER A 137 19.40 -40.40 -74.51
CA SER A 137 20.32 -41.40 -75.07
C SER A 137 19.86 -42.84 -74.84
N LEU A 138 19.31 -43.15 -73.66
CA LEU A 138 18.84 -44.49 -73.31
C LEU A 138 17.52 -44.89 -73.99
N PHE A 139 16.62 -43.92 -74.21
CA PHE A 139 15.28 -44.20 -74.73
C PHE A 139 15.08 -43.81 -76.21
N LEU A 140 16.18 -43.52 -76.93
CA LEU A 140 16.18 -43.24 -78.38
C LEU A 140 15.13 -42.21 -78.81
N VAL A 141 15.00 -41.12 -78.05
CA VAL A 141 14.01 -40.06 -78.35
C VAL A 141 14.35 -39.44 -79.72
N PRO A 142 13.46 -39.51 -80.73
CA PRO A 142 13.77 -39.07 -82.08
C PRO A 142 14.12 -37.57 -82.12
N ASN A 143 15.11 -37.20 -82.94
CA ASN A 143 15.40 -35.82 -83.33
C ASN A 143 15.94 -34.87 -82.23
N GLN A 144 16.60 -35.39 -81.19
CA GLN A 144 17.29 -34.54 -80.22
C GLN A 144 18.65 -34.05 -80.73
N ASN A 145 18.73 -32.75 -81.03
CA ASN A 145 20.01 -32.10 -81.29
C ASN A 145 20.73 -31.83 -79.94
N PRO A 146 21.94 -32.36 -79.70
CA PRO A 146 22.68 -32.15 -78.46
C PRO A 146 22.99 -30.67 -78.18
N ALA A 147 22.94 -29.80 -79.19
CA ALA A 147 23.06 -28.35 -79.03
C ALA A 147 21.97 -27.76 -78.11
N TYR A 148 20.77 -28.34 -78.05
CA TYR A 148 19.69 -27.85 -77.18
C TYR A 148 19.98 -28.08 -75.69
N LEU A 149 20.71 -29.14 -75.32
CA LEU A 149 21.09 -29.38 -73.92
C LEU A 149 22.00 -28.26 -73.38
N GLY A 150 22.91 -27.75 -74.22
CA GLY A 150 23.75 -26.59 -73.88
C GLY A 150 22.94 -25.30 -73.69
N ILE A 151 21.94 -25.07 -74.55
CA ILE A 151 21.02 -23.92 -74.44
C ILE A 151 20.16 -24.04 -73.16
N TYR A 152 19.67 -25.23 -72.84
CA TYR A 152 18.89 -25.46 -71.62
C TYR A 152 19.73 -25.22 -70.36
N LEU A 153 20.96 -25.72 -70.34
CA LEU A 153 21.88 -25.46 -69.23
C LEU A 153 22.10 -23.95 -69.03
N LEU A 154 22.34 -23.20 -70.11
CA LEU A 154 22.52 -21.76 -70.03
C LEU A 154 21.25 -21.06 -69.52
N LEU A 155 20.08 -21.43 -70.03
CA LEU A 155 18.79 -20.90 -69.60
C LEU A 155 18.52 -21.16 -68.12
N TYR A 156 18.75 -22.39 -67.64
CA TYR A 156 18.58 -22.76 -66.24
C TYR A 156 19.58 -22.05 -65.31
N LEU A 157 20.84 -21.93 -65.72
CA LEU A 157 21.85 -21.19 -64.94
C LEU A 157 21.51 -19.71 -64.83
N VAL A 158 21.06 -19.08 -65.91
CA VAL A 158 20.64 -17.66 -65.90
C VAL A 158 19.39 -17.48 -65.04
N PHE A 159 18.36 -18.29 -65.25
CA PHE A 159 17.11 -18.23 -64.48
C PHE A 159 17.34 -18.50 -62.99
N GLY A 160 18.06 -19.56 -62.66
CA GLY A 160 18.40 -19.94 -61.30
C GLY A 160 19.27 -18.89 -60.59
N SER A 161 20.18 -18.25 -61.31
CA SER A 161 21.02 -17.16 -60.75
C SER A 161 20.21 -15.90 -60.47
N LEU A 162 19.35 -15.47 -61.40
CA LEU A 162 18.48 -14.30 -61.21
C LEU A 162 17.52 -14.51 -60.02
N LEU A 163 16.88 -15.67 -59.99
CA LEU A 163 15.91 -16.00 -58.95
C LEU A 163 16.60 -16.20 -57.59
N GLY A 164 17.73 -16.91 -57.54
CA GLY A 164 18.55 -17.08 -56.33
C GLY A 164 19.15 -15.78 -55.81
N TYR A 165 19.49 -14.83 -56.69
CA TYR A 165 19.95 -13.50 -56.27
C TYR A 165 18.79 -12.67 -55.69
N GLY A 166 17.63 -12.69 -56.34
CA GLY A 166 16.43 -11.98 -55.87
C GLY A 166 15.96 -12.44 -54.50
N THR A 167 15.95 -13.75 -54.24
CA THR A 167 15.57 -14.32 -52.94
C THR A 167 16.54 -13.92 -51.83
N GLN A 168 17.84 -14.02 -52.07
CA GLN A 168 18.86 -13.59 -51.11
C GLN A 168 18.75 -12.09 -50.79
N ARG A 169 18.55 -11.24 -51.79
CA ARG A 169 18.33 -9.80 -51.60
C ARG A 169 17.07 -9.50 -50.78
N PHE A 170 15.97 -10.20 -51.04
CA PHE A 170 14.70 -10.02 -50.33
C PHE A 170 14.77 -10.48 -48.86
N ILE A 171 15.42 -11.61 -48.60
CA ILE A 171 15.64 -12.11 -47.24
C ILE A 171 16.56 -11.15 -46.47
N ALA A 172 17.64 -10.67 -47.10
CA ALA A 172 18.56 -9.72 -46.47
C ALA A 172 17.90 -8.35 -46.18
N SER A 173 17.04 -7.85 -47.06
CA SER A 173 16.34 -6.59 -46.82
C SER A 173 15.28 -6.70 -45.73
N SER A 174 14.48 -7.76 -45.73
CA SER A 174 13.42 -7.99 -44.73
C SER A 174 13.97 -8.24 -43.33
N THR A 175 15.08 -8.96 -43.20
CA THR A 175 15.76 -9.17 -41.91
C THR A 175 16.34 -7.88 -41.34
N LYS A 176 16.89 -7.00 -42.18
CA LYS A 176 17.39 -5.68 -41.76
C LYS A 176 16.28 -4.79 -41.20
N VAL A 177 15.14 -4.72 -41.89
CA VAL A 177 13.97 -3.93 -41.42
C VAL A 177 13.45 -4.47 -40.10
N ARG A 178 13.28 -5.79 -39.96
CA ARG A 178 12.84 -6.41 -38.70
C ARG A 178 13.82 -6.15 -37.56
N ARG A 179 15.13 -6.21 -37.82
CA ARG A 179 16.15 -5.92 -36.82
C ARG A 179 16.11 -4.47 -36.35
N ASN A 180 15.98 -3.51 -37.28
CA ASN A 180 15.88 -2.10 -36.93
C ASN A 180 14.61 -1.80 -36.12
N LEU A 181 13.48 -2.41 -36.49
CA LEU A 181 12.24 -2.28 -35.74
C LEU A 181 12.36 -2.86 -34.33
N ALA A 182 12.97 -4.04 -34.18
CA ALA A 182 13.18 -4.67 -32.87
C ALA A 182 14.11 -3.84 -31.97
N LEU A 183 15.17 -3.25 -32.53
CA LEU A 183 16.06 -2.34 -31.80
C LEU A 183 15.30 -1.09 -31.34
N SER A 184 14.54 -0.44 -32.24
CA SER A 184 13.74 0.74 -31.90
C SER A 184 12.68 0.44 -30.82
N GLN A 185 12.05 -0.75 -30.86
CA GLN A 185 11.13 -1.19 -29.82
C GLN A 185 11.85 -1.40 -28.48
N GLN A 186 13.02 -2.04 -28.50
CA GLN A 186 13.81 -2.28 -27.29
C GLN A 186 14.29 -0.97 -26.66
N ASP A 187 14.70 0.00 -27.47
CA ASP A 187 15.13 1.30 -27.00
C ASP A 187 13.96 2.10 -26.39
N ALA A 188 12.77 2.04 -27.00
CA ALA A 188 11.55 2.62 -26.45
C ALA A 188 11.17 1.99 -25.09
N GLU A 189 11.18 0.66 -24.99
CA GLU A 189 10.91 -0.04 -23.73
C GLU A 189 11.94 0.29 -22.64
N ARG A 190 13.22 0.45 -23.00
CA ARG A 190 14.27 0.83 -22.05
C ARG A 190 14.04 2.25 -21.53
N ALA A 191 13.76 3.20 -22.42
CA ALA A 191 13.47 4.57 -22.04
C ALA A 191 12.24 4.65 -21.10
N GLU A 192 11.18 3.89 -21.39
CA GLU A 192 10.00 3.83 -20.53
C GLU A 192 10.31 3.25 -19.14
N ARG A 193 11.08 2.16 -19.08
CA ARG A 193 11.49 1.56 -17.79
C ARG A 193 12.39 2.48 -16.98
N GLU A 194 13.30 3.19 -17.63
CA GLU A 194 14.16 4.19 -16.97
C GLU A 194 13.34 5.34 -16.42
N ARG A 195 12.36 5.84 -17.19
CA ARG A 195 11.40 6.86 -16.75
C ARG A 195 10.60 6.39 -15.53
N ASN A 196 10.02 5.19 -15.58
CA ASN A 196 9.24 4.66 -14.46
C ASN A 196 10.11 4.44 -13.21
N ARG A 197 11.35 3.94 -13.37
CA ARG A 197 12.30 3.78 -12.26
C ARG A 197 12.69 5.11 -11.64
N ALA A 198 12.86 6.16 -12.44
CA ALA A 198 13.09 7.50 -11.93
C ALA A 198 11.91 7.89 -11.05
N LEU A 199 10.67 7.89 -11.58
CA LEU A 199 9.45 8.20 -10.83
C LEU A 199 9.35 7.41 -9.51
N TYR A 200 9.60 6.10 -9.50
CA TYR A 200 9.57 5.31 -8.27
C TYR A 200 10.59 5.76 -7.22
N LYS A 201 11.83 6.06 -7.63
CA LYS A 201 12.84 6.61 -6.72
C LYS A 201 12.41 7.95 -6.15
N LEU A 202 11.76 8.79 -6.96
CA LEU A 202 11.23 10.08 -6.55
C LEU A 202 10.19 9.95 -5.45
N ILE A 203 9.19 9.07 -5.68
CA ILE A 203 8.12 8.78 -4.71
C ILE A 203 8.73 8.27 -3.40
N SER A 204 9.65 7.31 -3.49
CA SER A 204 10.28 6.73 -2.30
C SER A 204 11.08 7.75 -1.47
N ALA A 205 11.75 8.71 -2.10
CA ALA A 205 12.52 9.74 -1.40
C ALA A 205 11.60 10.71 -0.64
N LEU A 206 10.49 11.11 -1.26
CA LEU A 206 9.46 11.94 -0.63
C LEU A 206 8.83 11.23 0.57
N SER A 207 8.39 9.98 0.40
CA SER A 207 7.72 9.23 1.46
C SER A 207 8.63 8.87 2.65
N ALA A 208 9.94 8.79 2.46
CA ALA A 208 10.90 8.52 3.53
C ALA A 208 11.18 9.74 4.43
N THR A 209 10.76 10.93 4.02
CA THR A 209 11.07 12.17 4.72
C THR A 209 9.98 12.49 5.74
N LEU A 210 10.32 12.47 7.03
CA LEU A 210 9.40 12.75 8.14
C LEU A 210 9.42 14.20 8.63
N ASN A 211 10.26 15.04 8.02
CA ASN A 211 10.33 16.47 8.34
C ASN A 211 9.56 17.27 7.28
N TYR A 212 8.57 18.01 7.74
CA TYR A 212 7.69 18.84 6.91
C TYR A 212 8.44 19.78 5.96
N GLU A 213 9.38 20.60 6.47
CA GLU A 213 10.14 21.54 5.64
C GLU A 213 10.96 20.81 4.57
N ARG A 214 11.55 19.68 4.95
CA ARG A 214 12.38 18.88 4.05
C ARG A 214 11.56 18.17 2.97
N VAL A 215 10.32 17.80 3.26
CA VAL A 215 9.39 17.27 2.24
C VAL A 215 9.14 18.34 1.16
N LEU A 216 8.90 19.59 1.56
CA LEU A 216 8.65 20.69 0.62
C LEU A 216 9.84 20.98 -0.27
N GLU A 217 11.04 21.05 0.32
CA GLU A 217 12.28 21.22 -0.43
C GLU A 217 12.50 20.08 -1.42
N THR A 218 12.33 18.84 -0.94
CA THR A 218 12.49 17.64 -1.77
C THR A 218 11.52 17.68 -2.94
N ALA A 219 10.25 18.02 -2.72
CA ALA A 219 9.22 18.12 -3.77
C ALA A 219 9.60 19.12 -4.88
N MET A 220 10.12 20.29 -4.50
CA MET A 220 10.56 21.29 -5.48
C MET A 220 11.80 20.85 -6.25
N ASP A 221 12.80 20.29 -5.56
CA ASP A 221 14.02 19.79 -6.20
C ASP A 221 13.71 18.62 -7.15
N LEU A 222 12.70 17.82 -6.81
CA LEU A 222 12.15 16.76 -7.63
C LEU A 222 11.48 17.31 -8.90
N GLY A 223 10.62 18.32 -8.75
CA GLY A 223 9.97 18.99 -9.87
C GLY A 223 11.00 19.60 -10.82
N TYR A 224 12.04 20.23 -10.27
CA TYR A 224 13.14 20.76 -11.06
C TYR A 224 13.93 19.68 -11.81
N SER A 225 14.44 18.68 -11.10
CA SER A 225 15.31 17.64 -11.68
C SER A 225 14.58 16.77 -12.72
N THR A 226 13.30 16.47 -12.50
CA THR A 226 12.50 15.65 -13.42
C THR A 226 12.13 16.41 -14.69
N LEU A 227 11.91 17.72 -14.59
CA LEU A 227 11.68 18.54 -15.78
C LEU A 227 12.97 18.86 -16.53
N ALA A 228 14.12 18.90 -15.86
CA ALA A 228 15.42 19.11 -16.49
C ALA A 228 15.83 17.95 -17.43
N THR A 229 15.40 16.71 -17.17
CA THR A 229 15.71 15.56 -18.06
C THR A 229 14.91 15.57 -19.36
N ILE A 230 13.79 16.30 -19.43
CA ILE A 230 12.93 16.40 -20.62
C ILE A 230 13.34 17.63 -21.44
N ASN A 231 14.54 17.61 -22.04
CA ASN A 231 15.07 18.53 -23.07
C ASN A 231 14.63 20.02 -22.97
N GLY A 232 14.58 20.60 -21.77
CA GLY A 232 14.09 21.94 -21.52
C GLY A 232 15.10 22.79 -20.75
N ASN A 233 15.07 24.11 -20.96
CA ASN A 233 15.85 25.08 -20.17
C ASN A 233 15.23 25.28 -18.78
N SER A 234 15.09 24.19 -18.02
CA SER A 234 14.48 24.16 -16.68
C SER A 234 15.28 25.00 -15.67
N GLU A 235 16.57 25.21 -15.95
CA GLU A 235 17.22 26.51 -15.97
C GLU A 235 16.44 27.60 -15.24
N THR A 236 15.61 28.32 -15.97
CA THR A 236 14.96 29.56 -15.53
C THR A 236 13.68 29.37 -14.72
N MET A 237 13.34 28.14 -14.31
CA MET A 237 12.10 27.85 -13.59
C MET A 237 12.14 28.39 -12.16
N ILE A 238 11.08 29.09 -11.77
CA ILE A 238 10.82 29.52 -10.40
C ILE A 238 9.84 28.52 -9.77
N SER A 239 10.09 28.11 -8.53
CA SER A 239 9.15 27.27 -7.79
C SER A 239 8.96 27.77 -6.37
N ALA A 240 7.76 27.59 -5.83
CA ALA A 240 7.43 27.96 -4.47
C ALA A 240 6.35 27.04 -3.90
N VAL A 241 6.43 26.78 -2.60
CA VAL A 241 5.35 26.21 -1.82
C VAL A 241 4.72 27.32 -1.00
N LEU A 242 3.46 27.60 -1.27
CA LEU A 242 2.64 28.56 -0.54
C LEU A 242 1.72 27.77 0.40
N LEU A 243 1.72 28.10 1.68
CA LEU A 243 1.01 27.36 2.73
C LEU A 243 0.12 28.30 3.51
N PHE A 244 -1.05 27.83 3.89
CA PHE A 244 -1.92 28.58 4.78
C PHE A 244 -1.32 28.65 6.18
N ALA A 245 -1.22 29.86 6.70
CA ALA A 245 -0.99 30.12 8.13
C ALA A 245 -1.98 31.17 8.62
N GLU A 246 -2.30 31.11 9.91
CA GLU A 246 -3.09 32.16 10.56
C GLU A 246 -2.16 33.33 10.93
N ASP A 247 -2.48 34.52 10.45
CA ASP A 247 -1.84 35.76 10.87
C ASP A 247 -2.25 36.15 12.30
N GLU A 248 -1.55 37.10 12.94
CA GLU A 248 -1.87 37.65 14.27
C GLU A 248 -3.32 38.13 14.40
N THR A 249 -3.95 38.44 13.27
CA THR A 249 -5.35 38.87 13.14
C THR A 249 -6.35 37.73 12.91
N LYS A 250 -5.93 36.46 12.98
CA LYS A 250 -6.69 35.23 12.66
C LYS A 250 -7.23 35.16 11.22
N ARG A 251 -6.64 35.91 10.30
CA ARG A 251 -6.91 35.74 8.86
C ARG A 251 -6.00 34.66 8.31
N THR A 252 -6.56 33.75 7.52
CA THR A 252 -5.79 32.74 6.83
C THR A 252 -5.16 33.35 5.59
N GLU A 253 -3.84 33.50 5.59
CA GLU A 253 -3.07 33.98 4.44
C GLU A 253 -2.08 32.90 3.98
N LEU A 254 -1.67 32.97 2.72
CA LEU A 254 -0.64 32.11 2.16
C LEU A 254 0.75 32.72 2.40
N HIS A 255 1.58 31.95 3.09
CA HIS A 255 2.98 32.25 3.33
C HIS A 255 3.86 31.33 2.48
N CYS A 256 4.99 31.84 2.00
CA CYS A 256 5.95 31.01 1.28
C CYS A 256 6.73 30.12 2.27
N GLY A 257 6.38 28.83 2.32
CA GLY A 257 7.08 27.84 3.16
C GLY A 257 8.47 27.50 2.63
N SER A 258 8.61 27.37 1.30
CA SER A 258 9.91 27.16 0.65
C SER A 258 9.86 27.65 -0.80
N ALA A 259 10.99 28.09 -1.34
CA ALA A 259 11.07 28.55 -2.73
C ALA A 259 12.44 28.31 -3.36
N ARG A 260 12.45 28.35 -4.69
CA ARG A 260 13.65 28.40 -5.54
C ARG A 260 13.55 29.62 -6.44
N ARG A 261 14.65 30.36 -6.53
CA ARG A 261 14.79 31.56 -7.37
C ARG A 261 13.83 32.71 -7.03
N LEU A 262 13.37 32.76 -5.77
CA LEU A 262 12.79 33.96 -5.18
C LEU A 262 13.81 34.64 -4.25
N THR A 263 13.74 35.96 -4.15
CA THR A 263 14.53 36.73 -3.20
C THR A 263 14.00 36.57 -1.78
N ARG A 264 14.84 36.81 -0.75
CA ARG A 264 14.39 36.73 0.65
C ARG A 264 13.24 37.69 0.99
N ALA A 265 13.13 38.83 0.31
CA ALA A 265 12.03 39.78 0.50
C ALA A 265 10.71 39.23 -0.06
N GLU A 266 10.77 38.57 -1.22
CA GLU A 266 9.60 37.96 -1.85
C GLU A 266 9.10 36.74 -1.07
N VAL A 267 9.99 35.92 -0.51
CA VAL A 267 9.60 34.78 0.35
C VAL A 267 8.83 35.25 1.60
N ARG A 268 9.05 36.47 2.08
CA ARG A 268 8.31 37.05 3.21
C ARG A 268 6.99 37.68 2.83
N THR A 269 6.66 37.74 1.54
CA THR A 269 5.40 38.32 1.06
C THR A 269 4.25 37.35 1.35
N THR A 270 3.14 37.85 1.87
CA THR A 270 1.92 37.09 2.07
C THR A 270 0.92 37.35 0.95
N LEU A 271 0.16 36.31 0.60
CA LEU A 271 -0.86 36.36 -0.44
C LEU A 271 -2.22 35.94 0.16
N PRO A 272 -3.34 36.59 -0.21
CA PRO A 272 -4.66 36.22 0.31
C PRO A 272 -5.09 34.81 -0.11
N GLY A 273 -4.72 34.36 -1.31
CA GLY A 273 -5.14 33.06 -1.85
C GLY A 273 -6.60 33.02 -2.30
N VAL A 274 -7.18 34.17 -2.64
CA VAL A 274 -8.61 34.31 -2.99
C VAL A 274 -8.79 34.64 -4.46
N ASP A 275 -7.83 35.33 -5.08
CA ASP A 275 -7.93 35.82 -6.45
C ASP A 275 -6.86 35.21 -7.37
N GLY A 276 -7.05 35.41 -8.68
CA GLY A 276 -6.05 35.03 -9.69
C GLY A 276 -5.91 33.53 -9.88
N LEU A 277 -4.71 33.08 -10.28
CA LEU A 277 -4.43 31.67 -10.50
C LEU A 277 -4.48 30.85 -9.21
N ILE A 278 -3.93 31.38 -8.12
CA ILE A 278 -3.88 30.70 -6.81
C ILE A 278 -5.30 30.46 -6.28
N GLY A 279 -6.14 31.50 -6.25
CA GLY A 279 -7.52 31.38 -5.75
C GLY A 279 -8.31 30.31 -6.52
N ARG A 280 -8.26 30.34 -7.86
CA ARG A 280 -8.92 29.31 -8.68
C ARG A 280 -8.41 27.89 -8.40
N THR A 281 -7.10 27.70 -8.19
CA THR A 281 -6.52 26.40 -7.84
C THR A 281 -7.06 25.86 -6.52
N ILE A 282 -7.23 26.74 -5.53
CA ILE A 282 -7.73 26.38 -4.20
C ILE A 282 -9.22 26.05 -4.26
N ASP A 283 -10.02 26.92 -4.87
CA ASP A 283 -11.48 26.79 -4.97
C ASP A 283 -11.89 25.52 -5.74
N GLU A 284 -11.27 25.29 -6.91
CA GLU A 284 -11.57 24.13 -7.73
C GLU A 284 -10.95 22.84 -7.18
N GLY A 285 -9.91 22.94 -6.34
CA GLY A 285 -9.20 21.80 -5.79
C GLY A 285 -8.48 20.97 -6.85
N MET A 286 -8.21 21.54 -8.03
CA MET A 286 -7.52 20.88 -9.15
C MET A 286 -6.36 21.72 -9.67
N PRO A 287 -5.31 21.10 -10.24
CA PRO A 287 -4.19 21.83 -10.84
C PRO A 287 -4.62 22.79 -11.96
N GLN A 288 -4.04 23.98 -11.99
CA GLN A 288 -4.38 25.04 -12.96
C GLN A 288 -3.15 25.55 -13.69
N LEU A 289 -3.28 25.77 -15.00
CA LEU A 289 -2.30 26.47 -15.82
C LEU A 289 -2.72 27.92 -16.04
N GLY A 290 -1.92 28.86 -15.54
CA GLY A 290 -2.06 30.28 -15.82
C GLY A 290 -1.11 30.76 -16.89
N LYS A 291 -1.54 31.77 -17.63
CA LYS A 291 -0.75 32.48 -18.64
C LYS A 291 -0.71 33.96 -18.33
N GLY A 292 0.35 34.63 -18.76
CA GLY A 292 0.53 36.07 -18.56
C GLY A 292 0.64 36.46 -17.08
N ILE A 293 1.55 35.80 -16.34
CA ILE A 293 1.67 35.88 -14.87
C ILE A 293 1.87 37.30 -14.36
N ALA A 294 2.49 38.18 -15.15
CA ALA A 294 2.63 39.60 -14.82
C ALA A 294 1.30 40.34 -14.59
N LYS A 295 0.18 39.87 -15.18
CA LYS A 295 -1.15 40.46 -15.04
C LYS A 295 -2.03 39.75 -14.00
N ASP A 296 -1.51 38.69 -13.37
CA ASP A 296 -2.26 37.95 -12.36
C ASP A 296 -2.42 38.79 -11.08
N ALA A 297 -3.60 38.73 -10.46
CA ALA A 297 -3.97 39.56 -9.32
C ALA A 297 -3.09 39.33 -8.08
N GLU A 298 -2.62 38.10 -7.88
CA GLU A 298 -1.80 37.73 -6.72
C GLU A 298 -0.35 37.48 -7.14
N LEU A 299 -0.12 36.62 -8.14
CA LEU A 299 1.25 36.27 -8.56
C LEU A 299 2.02 37.47 -9.11
N GLY A 300 1.34 38.46 -9.69
CA GLY A 300 1.94 39.71 -10.14
C GLY A 300 2.52 40.57 -9.01
N ARG A 301 2.19 40.29 -7.74
CA ARG A 301 2.78 40.96 -6.57
C ARG A 301 4.23 40.53 -6.33
N ILE A 302 4.62 39.32 -6.77
CA ILE A 302 5.98 38.81 -6.69
C ILE A 302 6.76 39.26 -7.93
N VAL A 303 7.83 40.04 -7.73
CA VAL A 303 8.56 40.72 -8.81
C VAL A 303 9.20 39.71 -9.77
N SER A 304 9.81 38.65 -9.24
CA SER A 304 10.49 37.61 -10.01
C SER A 304 9.53 36.85 -10.93
N LEU A 305 8.27 36.66 -10.51
CA LEU A 305 7.23 35.97 -11.29
C LEU A 305 6.71 36.81 -12.48
N ARG A 306 6.93 38.13 -12.49
CA ARG A 306 6.51 38.99 -13.62
C ARG A 306 7.27 38.68 -14.92
N SER A 307 8.45 38.08 -14.81
CA SER A 307 9.22 37.60 -15.96
C SER A 307 8.67 36.29 -16.55
N CYS A 308 7.77 35.61 -15.85
CA CYS A 308 7.18 34.36 -16.27
C CYS A 308 5.96 34.59 -17.17
N GLN A 309 5.86 33.83 -18.25
CA GLN A 309 4.67 33.84 -19.11
C GLN A 309 3.69 32.72 -18.80
N ALA A 310 4.14 31.63 -18.18
CA ALA A 310 3.26 30.57 -17.72
C ALA A 310 3.58 30.17 -16.27
N ALA A 311 2.55 29.73 -15.56
CA ALA A 311 2.67 29.12 -14.24
C ALA A 311 1.69 27.97 -14.07
N TYR A 312 2.12 26.92 -13.42
CA TYR A 312 1.34 25.76 -13.06
C TYR A 312 1.20 25.69 -11.55
N CYS A 313 -0.03 25.76 -11.07
CA CYS A 313 -0.38 25.72 -9.65
C CYS A 313 -1.06 24.40 -9.33
N ILE A 314 -0.60 23.74 -8.27
CA ILE A 314 -1.10 22.43 -7.83
C ILE A 314 -1.60 22.59 -6.39
N PRO A 315 -2.86 22.25 -6.10
CA PRO A 315 -3.38 22.38 -4.75
C PRO A 315 -2.78 21.30 -3.86
N LEU A 316 -2.29 21.70 -2.70
CA LEU A 316 -1.90 20.78 -1.65
C LEU A 316 -3.12 20.45 -0.80
N ARG A 317 -4.02 19.63 -1.34
CA ARG A 317 -5.32 19.32 -0.74
C ARG A 317 -5.48 17.84 -0.43
N MET A 318 -6.04 17.53 0.74
CA MET A 318 -6.48 16.19 1.10
C MET A 318 -7.93 16.22 1.62
N GLY A 319 -8.83 15.54 0.91
CA GLY A 319 -10.25 15.57 1.25
C GLY A 319 -10.81 16.99 1.17
N LEU A 320 -11.25 17.52 2.32
CA LEU A 320 -11.78 18.88 2.42
C LEU A 320 -10.72 19.91 2.84
N ASP A 321 -9.57 19.46 3.35
CA ASP A 321 -8.54 20.34 3.88
C ASP A 321 -7.55 20.74 2.78
N THR A 322 -7.41 22.05 2.56
CA THR A 322 -6.38 22.60 1.66
C THR A 322 -5.27 23.19 2.51
N TYR A 323 -4.06 22.65 2.38
CA TYR A 323 -2.88 23.11 3.10
C TYR A 323 -2.20 24.28 2.41
N GLY A 324 -2.42 24.44 1.11
CA GLY A 324 -1.82 25.50 0.31
C GLY A 324 -1.69 25.12 -1.17
N VAL A 325 -0.71 25.71 -1.86
CA VAL A 325 -0.47 25.54 -3.29
C VAL A 325 1.02 25.37 -3.57
N LEU A 326 1.35 24.39 -4.41
CA LEU A 326 2.65 24.22 -5.01
C LEU A 326 2.67 24.93 -6.38
N LEU A 327 3.57 25.90 -6.53
CA LEU A 327 3.68 26.76 -7.69
C LEU A 327 4.96 26.45 -8.48
N PHE A 328 4.83 26.32 -9.80
CA PHE A 328 5.93 26.31 -10.75
C PHE A 328 5.69 27.37 -11.81
N ALA A 329 6.67 28.22 -12.12
CA ALA A 329 6.54 29.29 -13.10
C ALA A 329 7.75 29.35 -14.03
N HIS A 330 7.51 29.72 -15.29
CA HIS A 330 8.54 29.74 -16.32
C HIS A 330 8.36 30.91 -17.33
N PRO A 331 9.45 31.52 -17.84
CA PRO A 331 9.40 32.58 -18.87
C PRO A 331 8.79 32.16 -20.21
N ASP A 332 8.94 30.90 -20.59
CA ASP A 332 8.35 30.34 -21.80
C ASP A 332 6.90 29.89 -21.56
N GLU A 333 5.97 30.42 -22.37
CA GLU A 333 4.54 30.10 -22.32
C GLU A 333 4.26 28.62 -22.65
N GLY A 334 5.06 28.02 -23.54
CA GLY A 334 4.92 26.64 -23.98
C GLY A 334 5.57 25.61 -23.04
N PHE A 335 6.17 26.06 -21.93
CA PHE A 335 6.99 25.19 -21.09
C PHE A 335 6.19 24.07 -20.42
N PHE A 336 4.96 24.33 -19.96
CA PHE A 336 4.15 23.34 -19.25
C PHE A 336 3.30 22.50 -20.23
N SER A 337 3.97 21.63 -20.98
CA SER A 337 3.31 20.64 -21.84
C SER A 337 2.46 19.65 -21.02
N THR A 338 1.57 18.90 -21.68
CA THR A 338 0.75 17.87 -21.02
C THR A 338 1.59 16.85 -20.26
N GLU A 339 2.67 16.34 -20.85
CA GLU A 339 3.57 15.38 -20.20
C GLU A 339 4.23 15.98 -18.94
N ARG A 340 4.66 17.24 -18.99
CA ARG A 340 5.29 17.90 -17.83
C ARG A 340 4.29 18.14 -16.71
N ARG A 341 3.04 18.48 -17.04
CA ARG A 341 1.95 18.66 -16.07
C ARG A 341 1.62 17.35 -15.35
N GLU A 342 1.47 16.25 -16.09
CA GLU A 342 1.22 14.92 -15.50
C GLU A 342 2.28 14.52 -14.46
N ILE A 343 3.55 14.79 -14.74
CA ILE A 343 4.64 14.51 -13.80
C ILE A 343 4.53 15.40 -12.55
N LEU A 344 4.28 16.70 -12.73
CA LEU A 344 4.14 17.62 -11.60
C LEU A 344 2.92 17.27 -10.74
N ASP A 345 1.82 16.82 -11.34
CA ASP A 345 0.63 16.35 -10.63
C ASP A 345 0.95 15.15 -9.73
N ILE A 346 1.73 14.19 -10.23
CA ILE A 346 2.21 13.05 -9.44
C ILE A 346 3.05 13.55 -8.25
N ILE A 347 3.96 14.50 -8.48
CA ILE A 347 4.82 15.07 -7.42
C ILE A 347 3.97 15.78 -6.38
N GLY A 348 3.03 16.63 -6.81
CA GLY A 348 2.14 17.37 -5.91
C GLY A 348 1.29 16.43 -5.05
N GLY A 349 0.65 15.43 -5.66
CA GLY A 349 -0.12 14.42 -4.93
C GLY A 349 0.72 13.67 -3.88
N GLN A 350 1.94 13.28 -4.21
CA GLN A 350 2.85 12.61 -3.27
C GLN A 350 3.37 13.55 -2.18
N THR A 351 3.53 14.83 -2.50
CA THR A 351 3.93 15.86 -1.54
C THR A 351 2.86 16.06 -0.48
N VAL A 352 1.57 16.06 -0.86
CA VAL A 352 0.45 16.11 0.09
C VAL A 352 0.50 14.93 1.07
N VAL A 353 0.70 13.72 0.56
CA VAL A 353 0.80 12.51 1.41
C VAL A 353 2.00 12.59 2.35
N ALA A 354 3.17 13.00 1.85
CA ALA A 354 4.38 13.12 2.66
C ALA A 354 4.26 14.22 3.73
N ILE A 355 3.63 15.36 3.40
CA ILE A 355 3.30 16.43 4.35
C ILE A 355 2.42 15.89 5.48
N GLN A 356 1.35 15.17 5.15
CA GLN A 356 0.43 14.63 6.13
C GLN A 356 1.14 13.64 7.05
N ASN A 357 1.94 12.74 6.48
CA ASN A 357 2.73 11.79 7.26
C ASN A 357 3.67 12.52 8.22
N ALA A 358 4.44 13.50 7.74
CA ALA A 358 5.32 14.31 8.58
C ALA A 358 4.58 15.01 9.73
N ARG A 359 3.38 15.53 9.47
CA ARG A 359 2.53 16.15 10.49
C ARG A 359 2.04 15.15 11.53
N LEU A 360 1.48 14.01 11.09
CA LEU A 360 1.01 12.95 11.99
C LEU A 360 2.13 12.42 12.90
N TYR A 361 3.33 12.24 12.34
CA TYR A 361 4.50 11.85 13.13
C TYR A 361 4.91 12.90 14.16
N ARG A 362 4.84 14.19 13.79
CA ARG A 362 5.14 15.29 14.72
C ARG A 362 4.11 15.40 15.83
N ASP A 363 2.82 15.31 15.50
CA ASP A 363 1.72 15.35 16.47
C ASP A 363 1.84 14.17 17.45
N LEU A 364 2.20 12.98 16.94
CA LEU A 364 2.48 11.80 17.76
C LEU A 364 3.68 12.00 18.70
N GLU A 365 4.78 12.58 18.22
CA GLU A 365 5.96 12.82 19.06
C GLU A 365 5.67 13.87 20.15
N LEU A 366 4.95 14.95 19.81
CA LEU A 366 4.53 15.97 20.78
C LEU A 366 3.61 15.40 21.86
N GLU A 367 2.65 14.55 21.49
CA GLU A 367 1.76 13.92 22.46
C GLU A 367 2.51 12.92 23.34
N LYS A 368 3.48 12.18 22.77
CA LYS A 368 4.37 11.30 23.54
C LYS A 368 5.22 12.08 24.54
N GLU A 369 5.84 13.20 24.14
CA GLU A 369 6.59 14.08 25.02
C GLU A 369 5.70 14.60 26.16
N ARG A 370 4.50 15.08 25.83
CA ARG A 370 3.51 15.54 26.81
C ARG A 370 3.13 14.45 27.82
N ILE A 371 2.89 13.21 27.36
CA ILE A 371 2.59 12.08 28.24
C ILE A 371 3.78 11.77 29.16
N MET A 372 5.00 11.79 28.62
CA MET A 372 6.22 11.57 29.42
C MET A 372 6.40 12.65 30.49
N ASP A 373 6.16 13.92 30.15
CA ASP A 373 6.23 15.03 31.09
C ASP A 373 5.19 14.89 32.22
N ILE A 374 3.95 14.55 31.87
CA ILE A 374 2.87 14.29 32.84
C ILE A 374 3.25 13.11 33.75
N GLN A 375 3.80 12.02 33.20
CA GLN A 375 4.23 10.87 34.00
C GLN A 375 5.38 11.18 34.94
N GLU A 376 6.38 11.93 34.48
CA GLU A 376 7.52 12.33 35.30
C GLU A 376 7.11 13.31 36.40
N GLU A 377 6.23 14.27 36.10
CA GLU A 377 5.67 15.17 37.10
C GLU A 377 4.85 14.40 38.15
N ALA A 378 4.01 13.45 37.72
CA ALA A 378 3.25 12.58 38.62
C ALA A 378 4.18 11.74 39.52
N ARG A 379 5.25 11.15 38.95
CA ARG A 379 6.25 10.39 39.72
C ARG A 379 6.98 11.28 40.73
N ARG A 380 7.40 12.49 40.34
CA ARG A 380 8.07 13.44 41.25
C ARG A 380 7.16 13.95 42.35
N LYS A 381 5.89 14.20 42.02
CA LYS A 381 4.87 14.57 43.00
C LYS A 381 4.67 13.43 44.00
N LEU A 382 4.50 12.19 43.53
CA LEU A 382 4.40 11.02 44.38
C LEU A 382 5.63 10.83 45.28
N ALA A 383 6.84 11.00 44.76
CA ALA A 383 8.06 10.89 45.55
C ALA A 383 8.12 11.95 46.67
N ARG A 384 7.69 13.19 46.39
CA ARG A 384 7.59 14.26 47.39
C ARG A 384 6.53 13.96 48.44
N ASP A 385 5.31 13.58 48.03
CA ASP A 385 4.21 13.26 48.93
C ASP A 385 4.58 12.08 49.86
N LEU A 386 5.29 11.07 49.34
CA LEU A 386 5.80 9.93 50.12
C LEU A 386 6.95 10.31 51.07
N HIS A 387 7.80 11.24 50.66
CA HIS A 387 8.91 11.70 51.48
C HIS A 387 8.42 12.59 52.63
N ASP A 388 7.55 13.55 52.34
CA ASP A 388 7.17 14.60 53.30
C ASP A 388 6.13 14.15 54.33
N GLY A 389 5.32 13.12 54.03
CA GLY A 389 4.40 12.54 55.01
C GLY A 389 4.92 11.26 55.66
N PRO A 390 4.77 10.08 55.01
CA PRO A 390 5.01 8.79 55.65
C PRO A 390 6.44 8.55 56.11
N THR A 391 7.42 8.96 55.30
CA THR A 391 8.82 8.67 55.58
C THR A 391 9.31 9.45 56.82
N GLN A 392 8.89 10.72 56.96
CA GLN A 392 9.17 11.52 58.15
C GLN A 392 8.49 10.96 59.40
N SER A 393 7.22 10.55 59.30
CA SER A 393 6.48 9.97 60.42
C SER A 393 7.08 8.63 60.89
N VAL A 394 7.56 7.80 59.95
CA VAL A 394 8.31 6.55 60.27
C VAL A 394 9.65 6.85 60.94
N ALA A 395 10.39 7.88 60.50
CA ALA A 395 11.61 8.31 61.17
C ALA A 395 11.35 8.80 62.61
N ALA A 396 10.28 9.57 62.82
CA ALA A 396 9.86 10.04 64.14
C ALA A 396 9.47 8.88 65.08
N LEU A 397 8.81 7.85 64.55
CA LEU A 397 8.53 6.61 65.29
C LEU A 397 9.82 5.92 65.76
N ALA A 398 10.81 5.76 64.87
CA ALA A 398 12.09 5.14 65.21
C ALA A 398 12.85 5.91 66.30
N MET A 399 12.81 7.25 66.27
CA MET A 399 13.41 8.08 67.32
C MET A 399 12.69 7.93 68.67
N ARG A 400 11.35 7.97 68.66
CA ARG A 400 10.54 7.82 69.88
C ARG A 400 10.68 6.44 70.52
N VAL A 401 10.76 5.37 69.72
CA VAL A 401 11.06 4.01 70.22
C VAL A 401 12.40 3.96 70.93
N ASN A 402 13.45 4.57 70.37
CA ASN A 402 14.75 4.65 71.02
C ASN A 402 14.70 5.45 72.33
N PHE A 403 13.91 6.52 72.39
CA PHE A 403 13.70 7.32 73.58
C PHE A 403 12.97 6.54 74.68
N ALA A 404 11.87 5.85 74.33
CA ALA A 404 11.13 4.97 75.24
C ALA A 404 12.03 3.86 75.80
N ARG A 405 12.91 3.27 74.97
CA ARG A 405 13.89 2.26 75.42
C ARG A 405 14.84 2.79 76.49
N ARG A 406 15.32 4.03 76.35
CA ARG A 406 16.19 4.68 77.35
C ARG A 406 15.43 5.07 78.63
N LEU A 407 14.13 5.35 78.52
CA LEU A 407 13.26 5.67 79.65
C LEU A 407 12.94 4.46 80.52
N ILE A 408 12.83 3.25 79.95
CA ILE A 408 12.51 2.02 80.72
C ILE A 408 13.45 1.82 81.92
N GLU A 409 14.73 2.13 81.77
CA GLU A 409 15.73 1.98 82.83
C GLU A 409 15.69 3.09 83.90
N LYS A 410 15.06 4.23 83.60
CA LYS A 410 15.08 5.44 84.45
C LYS A 410 13.73 5.78 85.07
N ASP A 411 12.65 5.65 84.30
CA ASP A 411 11.28 5.96 84.68
C ASP A 411 10.31 5.13 83.82
N ALA A 412 9.90 3.98 84.38
CA ALA A 412 8.99 3.05 83.73
C ALA A 412 7.60 3.66 83.44
N LYS A 413 7.16 4.65 84.24
CA LYS A 413 5.84 5.27 84.07
C LYS A 413 5.85 6.21 82.86
N SER A 414 6.88 7.06 82.76
CA SER A 414 7.09 7.91 81.58
C SER A 414 7.35 7.10 80.30
N ALA A 415 8.00 5.93 80.40
CA ALA A 415 8.16 5.01 79.28
C ALA A 415 6.82 4.48 78.75
N ALA A 416 5.90 4.11 79.65
CA ALA A 416 4.57 3.64 79.27
C ALA A 416 3.75 4.73 78.55
N GLU A 417 3.82 5.98 79.00
CA GLU A 417 3.18 7.11 78.33
C GLU A 417 3.76 7.38 76.94
N GLU A 418 5.07 7.21 76.76
CA GLU A 418 5.71 7.39 75.46
C GLU A 418 5.33 6.27 74.46
N LEU A 419 5.15 5.03 74.94
CA LEU A 419 4.65 3.92 74.13
C LEU A 419 3.23 4.18 73.61
N TYR A 420 2.33 4.78 74.41
CA TYR A 420 1.00 5.20 73.94
C TYR A 420 1.08 6.24 72.82
N LYS A 421 2.00 7.20 72.91
CA LYS A 421 2.21 8.22 71.85
C LYS A 421 2.78 7.60 70.58
N ILE A 422 3.66 6.61 70.69
CA ILE A 422 4.18 5.82 69.55
C ILE A 422 3.04 5.06 68.87
N GLU A 423 2.15 4.41 69.62
CA GLU A 423 0.99 3.71 69.05
C GLU A 423 0.06 4.66 68.30
N ASP A 424 -0.24 5.83 68.87
CA ASP A 424 -1.07 6.85 68.21
C ASP A 424 -0.43 7.39 66.93
N LEU A 425 0.87 7.71 66.96
CA LEU A 425 1.61 8.16 65.77
C LEU A 425 1.65 7.08 64.68
N ALA A 426 1.85 5.81 65.05
CA ALA A 426 1.84 4.70 64.09
C ALA A 426 0.47 4.52 63.44
N ARG A 427 -0.62 4.68 64.21
CA ARG A 427 -1.99 4.62 63.69
C ARG A 427 -2.27 5.77 62.71
N ARG A 428 -1.87 7.00 63.04
CA ARG A 428 -2.02 8.17 62.15
C ARG A 428 -1.21 8.02 60.87
N THR A 429 0.05 7.61 60.98
CA THR A 429 0.94 7.34 59.83
C THR A 429 0.35 6.27 58.91
N THR A 430 -0.23 5.22 59.47
CA THR A 430 -0.90 4.17 58.69
C THR A 430 -2.14 4.71 57.97
N LYS A 431 -2.90 5.61 58.60
CA LYS A 431 -4.06 6.29 57.96
C LYS A 431 -3.61 7.18 56.80
N GLU A 432 -2.53 7.94 56.98
CA GLU A 432 -1.94 8.80 55.95
C GLU A 432 -1.41 7.98 54.76
N ILE A 433 -0.65 6.91 55.02
CA ILE A 433 -0.18 5.99 53.96
C ILE A 433 -1.37 5.39 53.19
N ARG A 434 -2.41 4.93 53.89
CA ARG A 434 -3.59 4.36 53.26
C ARG A 434 -4.34 5.39 52.42
N HIS A 435 -4.43 6.63 52.88
CA HIS A 435 -5.02 7.73 52.13
C HIS A 435 -4.21 8.08 50.86
N MET A 436 -2.89 8.11 50.94
CA MET A 436 -1.99 8.33 49.79
C MET A 436 -2.05 7.19 48.77
N LEU A 437 -2.05 5.93 49.23
CA LEU A 437 -2.22 4.77 48.35
C LEU A 437 -3.57 4.80 47.62
N PHE A 438 -4.59 5.40 48.23
CA PHE A 438 -5.91 5.54 47.63
C PHE A 438 -5.98 6.59 46.51
N THR A 439 -5.19 7.66 46.60
CA THR A 439 -5.05 8.64 45.49
C THR A 439 -4.30 8.09 44.27
N LEU A 440 -3.71 6.89 44.34
CA LEU A 440 -2.92 6.23 43.29
C LEU A 440 -3.70 5.13 42.56
N ARG A 441 -4.94 5.41 42.16
CA ARG A 441 -5.97 4.48 41.63
C ARG A 441 -5.44 3.37 40.68
N PRO A 442 -6.04 2.16 40.65
CA PRO A 442 -5.54 1.05 39.84
C PRO A 442 -5.59 1.38 38.34
N LEU A 443 -4.43 1.28 37.67
CA LEU A 443 -4.27 1.46 36.22
C LEU A 443 -5.29 0.68 35.38
N VAL A 444 -5.77 -0.47 35.87
CA VAL A 444 -6.78 -1.30 35.19
C VAL A 444 -8.13 -0.59 35.11
N LEU A 445 -8.54 0.17 36.14
CA LEU A 445 -9.78 0.94 36.12
C LEU A 445 -9.70 2.07 35.08
N GLU A 446 -8.56 2.75 34.99
CA GLU A 446 -8.35 3.84 34.01
C GLU A 446 -8.21 3.33 32.57
N SER A 447 -7.57 2.17 32.37
CA SER A 447 -7.29 1.66 31.02
C SER A 447 -8.34 0.69 30.47
N GLN A 448 -9.06 -0.05 31.33
CA GLN A 448 -9.97 -1.14 30.93
C GLN A 448 -11.38 -1.01 31.53
N GLY A 449 -11.61 -0.03 32.41
CA GLY A 449 -12.92 0.26 33.00
C GLY A 449 -13.27 -0.59 34.22
N LEU A 450 -14.44 -0.28 34.81
CA LEU A 450 -14.87 -0.80 36.11
C LEU A 450 -15.03 -2.33 36.18
N VAL A 451 -15.63 -2.96 35.16
CA VAL A 451 -15.83 -4.43 35.16
C VAL A 451 -14.50 -5.16 35.21
N ALA A 452 -13.54 -4.75 34.37
CA ALA A 452 -12.22 -5.37 34.32
C ALA A 452 -11.49 -5.20 35.67
N ALA A 453 -11.61 -4.03 36.30
CA ALA A 453 -11.05 -3.78 37.62
C ALA A 453 -11.67 -4.69 38.70
N LEU A 454 -13.01 -4.82 38.74
CA LEU A 454 -13.72 -5.69 39.67
C LEU A 454 -13.36 -7.17 39.44
N GLN A 455 -13.30 -7.62 38.19
CA GLN A 455 -12.90 -8.99 37.84
C GLN A 455 -11.47 -9.29 38.28
N SER A 456 -10.54 -8.37 38.04
CA SER A 456 -9.16 -8.50 38.51
C SER A 456 -9.09 -8.61 40.03
N MET A 457 -9.88 -7.81 40.75
CA MET A 457 -10.01 -7.91 42.20
C MET A 457 -10.58 -9.27 42.64
N ALA A 458 -11.63 -9.77 42.00
CA ALA A 458 -12.23 -11.06 42.31
C ALA A 458 -11.27 -12.24 42.10
N ILE A 459 -10.55 -12.25 40.97
CA ILE A 459 -9.50 -13.25 40.68
C ILE A 459 -8.44 -13.22 41.79
N LYS A 460 -7.93 -12.03 42.14
CA LYS A 460 -6.92 -11.87 43.19
C LYS A 460 -7.42 -12.37 44.55
N MET A 461 -8.68 -12.12 44.90
CA MET A 461 -9.28 -12.58 46.16
C MET A 461 -9.44 -14.11 46.20
N GLY A 462 -9.82 -14.72 45.07
CA GLY A 462 -9.87 -16.17 44.91
C GLY A 462 -8.49 -16.81 45.04
N GLU A 463 -7.48 -16.30 44.33
CA GLU A 463 -6.13 -16.87 44.33
C GLU A 463 -5.40 -16.69 45.66
N THR A 464 -5.52 -15.51 46.28
CA THR A 464 -4.74 -15.16 47.48
C THR A 464 -5.39 -15.68 48.76
N TYR A 465 -6.72 -15.67 48.83
CA TYR A 465 -7.47 -15.91 50.07
C TYR A 465 -8.54 -16.99 49.95
N ASN A 466 -8.67 -17.64 48.79
CA ASN A 466 -9.72 -18.64 48.52
C ASN A 466 -11.14 -18.09 48.74
N GLN A 467 -11.32 -16.77 48.59
CA GLN A 467 -12.62 -16.09 48.71
C GLN A 467 -13.30 -16.07 47.34
N LYS A 468 -14.52 -16.62 47.25
CA LYS A 468 -15.30 -16.59 46.01
C LYS A 468 -16.05 -15.27 45.92
N VAL A 469 -15.69 -14.47 44.92
CA VAL A 469 -16.37 -13.21 44.60
C VAL A 469 -17.03 -13.35 43.23
N GLN A 470 -18.36 -13.23 43.18
CA GLN A 470 -19.14 -13.28 41.95
C GLN A 470 -19.56 -11.87 41.56
N ILE A 471 -19.39 -11.52 40.28
CA ILE A 471 -19.68 -10.19 39.77
C ILE A 471 -20.75 -10.29 38.70
N GLU A 472 -21.82 -9.52 38.88
CA GLU A 472 -22.92 -9.35 37.95
C GLU A 472 -23.03 -7.86 37.62
N ALA A 473 -22.56 -7.47 36.44
CA ALA A 473 -22.57 -6.07 36.01
C ALA A 473 -22.93 -6.00 34.53
N GLU A 474 -23.92 -5.19 34.19
CA GLU A 474 -24.29 -4.93 32.80
C GLU A 474 -23.41 -3.82 32.22
N GLN A 475 -22.78 -4.09 31.07
CA GLN A 475 -21.80 -3.18 30.46
C GLN A 475 -22.42 -1.83 30.06
N ASP A 476 -23.70 -1.85 29.66
CA ASP A 476 -24.43 -0.66 29.19
C ASP A 476 -24.60 0.39 30.31
N ILE A 477 -24.77 -0.05 31.56
CA ILE A 477 -24.90 0.83 32.74
C ILE A 477 -23.59 1.57 33.00
N ILE A 478 -22.46 0.90 32.81
CA ILE A 478 -21.13 1.45 33.14
C ILE A 478 -20.72 2.54 32.15
N SER A 479 -21.19 2.44 30.90
CA SER A 479 -20.95 3.47 29.88
C SER A 479 -21.58 4.82 30.23
N GLN A 480 -22.62 4.83 31.08
CA GLN A 480 -23.33 6.03 31.53
C GLN A 480 -22.68 6.68 32.78
N LEU A 481 -21.72 6.01 33.41
CA LEU A 481 -21.07 6.48 34.62
C LEU A 481 -19.78 7.23 34.30
N GLU A 482 -19.65 8.46 34.80
CA GLU A 482 -18.38 9.17 34.81
C GLU A 482 -17.29 8.40 35.57
N MET A 483 -16.04 8.58 35.16
CA MET A 483 -14.87 7.92 35.76
C MET A 483 -14.72 8.21 37.27
N SER A 484 -15.19 9.37 37.74
CA SER A 484 -15.27 9.75 39.15
C SER A 484 -16.16 8.77 39.94
N ARG A 485 -17.37 8.51 39.44
CA ARG A 485 -18.37 7.59 40.00
C ARG A 485 -17.91 6.14 39.96
N GLN A 486 -17.31 5.71 38.83
CA GLN A 486 -16.73 4.38 38.72
C GLN A 486 -15.65 4.11 39.78
N GLY A 487 -14.83 5.11 40.11
CA GLY A 487 -13.83 5.00 41.18
C GLY A 487 -14.43 4.79 42.57
N VAL A 488 -15.53 5.48 42.88
CA VAL A 488 -16.23 5.32 44.17
C VAL A 488 -16.88 3.94 44.26
N ILE A 489 -17.51 3.46 43.18
CA ILE A 489 -18.07 2.11 43.11
C ILE A 489 -17.00 1.06 43.38
N PHE A 490 -15.86 1.15 42.68
CA PHE A 490 -14.76 0.21 42.87
C PHE A 490 -14.26 0.20 44.32
N TYR A 491 -14.09 1.38 44.93
CA TYR A 491 -13.64 1.47 46.31
C TYR A 491 -14.62 0.83 47.30
N ILE A 492 -15.91 1.14 47.19
CA ILE A 492 -16.92 0.61 48.11
C ILE A 492 -17.02 -0.91 47.95
N ALA A 493 -16.95 -1.41 46.71
CA ALA A 493 -16.90 -2.84 46.44
C ALA A 493 -15.64 -3.51 47.03
N GLU A 494 -14.46 -2.91 46.84
CA GLU A 494 -13.19 -3.43 47.35
C GLU A 494 -13.16 -3.48 48.89
N GLU A 495 -13.61 -2.41 49.55
CA GLU A 495 -13.65 -2.36 51.01
C GLU A 495 -14.71 -3.33 51.56
N ALA A 496 -15.86 -3.47 50.90
CA ALA A 496 -16.90 -4.44 51.28
C ALA A 496 -16.40 -5.89 51.20
N VAL A 497 -15.74 -6.27 50.09
CA VAL A 497 -15.13 -7.60 49.92
C VAL A 497 -14.03 -7.84 50.97
N ASN A 498 -13.21 -6.83 51.24
CA ASN A 498 -12.18 -6.92 52.27
C ASN A 498 -12.77 -7.10 53.67
N ASN A 499 -13.90 -6.46 53.96
CA ASN A 499 -14.60 -6.60 55.24
C ASN A 499 -15.23 -7.98 55.39
N ALA A 500 -15.89 -8.49 54.35
CA ALA A 500 -16.42 -9.85 54.33
C ALA A 500 -15.33 -10.89 54.65
N ARG A 501 -14.16 -10.75 54.01
CA ARG A 501 -13.00 -11.61 54.26
C ARG A 501 -12.44 -11.50 55.69
N LYS A 502 -12.26 -10.27 56.20
CA LYS A 502 -11.61 -10.03 57.50
C LYS A 502 -12.51 -10.33 58.69
N HIS A 503 -13.81 -10.07 58.55
CA HIS A 503 -14.73 -9.96 59.68
C HIS A 503 -15.91 -10.92 59.58
N ALA A 504 -16.39 -11.25 58.37
CA ALA A 504 -17.61 -12.03 58.21
C ALA A 504 -17.36 -13.54 58.07
N GLN A 505 -16.15 -13.99 57.77
CA GLN A 505 -15.86 -15.39 57.42
C GLN A 505 -16.79 -15.94 56.31
N ALA A 506 -17.22 -15.05 55.40
CA ALA A 506 -18.12 -15.40 54.32
C ALA A 506 -17.46 -16.39 53.35
N ALA A 507 -18.20 -17.38 52.88
CA ALA A 507 -17.75 -18.27 51.82
C ALA A 507 -17.91 -17.62 50.44
N HIS A 508 -18.94 -16.78 50.28
CA HIS A 508 -19.28 -16.12 49.03
C HIS A 508 -19.55 -14.63 49.24
N VAL A 509 -19.13 -13.85 48.26
CA VAL A 509 -19.47 -12.43 48.16
C VAL A 509 -20.03 -12.19 46.75
N TRP A 510 -21.16 -11.52 46.66
CA TRP A 510 -21.79 -11.11 45.40
C TRP A 510 -21.67 -9.60 45.24
N ILE A 511 -21.27 -9.17 44.05
CA ILE A 511 -21.25 -7.76 43.64
C ILE A 511 -22.19 -7.64 42.45
N ARG A 512 -23.27 -6.87 42.62
CA ARG A 512 -24.25 -6.59 41.57
C ARG A 512 -24.25 -5.10 41.24
N LEU A 513 -24.17 -4.78 39.97
CA LEU A 513 -24.33 -3.42 39.46
C LEU A 513 -25.51 -3.39 38.50
N MET A 514 -26.59 -2.74 38.93
CA MET A 514 -27.90 -2.76 38.26
C MET A 514 -28.43 -1.35 38.05
N GLN A 515 -29.24 -1.15 37.02
CA GLN A 515 -29.92 0.12 36.79
C GLN A 515 -31.18 0.16 37.66
N SER A 516 -31.41 1.27 38.35
CA SER A 516 -32.56 1.46 39.23
C SER A 516 -33.44 2.59 38.70
N GLY A 517 -34.31 2.28 37.75
CA GLY A 517 -35.03 3.31 36.98
C GLY A 517 -34.16 3.90 35.87
N GLU A 518 -34.54 5.05 35.31
CA GLU A 518 -33.79 5.66 34.20
C GLU A 518 -32.56 6.45 34.65
N GLU A 519 -32.58 7.03 35.86
CA GLU A 519 -31.58 8.02 36.29
C GLU A 519 -30.67 7.54 37.43
N LEU A 520 -30.75 6.28 37.86
CA LEU A 520 -29.96 5.79 39.00
C LEU A 520 -29.23 4.49 38.69
N VAL A 521 -28.07 4.33 39.32
CA VAL A 521 -27.32 3.08 39.36
C VAL A 521 -27.26 2.59 40.80
N LEU A 522 -27.59 1.31 41.00
CA LEU A 522 -27.48 0.61 42.27
C LEU A 522 -26.28 -0.32 42.24
N LEU A 523 -25.30 -0.07 43.12
CA LEU A 523 -24.31 -1.05 43.52
C LEU A 523 -24.85 -1.80 44.75
N GLU A 524 -24.91 -3.12 44.68
CA GLU A 524 -25.21 -3.99 45.80
C GLU A 524 -24.02 -4.95 46.03
N VAL A 525 -23.54 -5.01 47.27
CA VAL A 525 -22.53 -5.99 47.71
C VAL A 525 -23.09 -6.79 48.86
N GLU A 526 -23.14 -8.11 48.72
CA GLU A 526 -23.76 -9.03 49.67
C GLU A 526 -22.76 -10.14 50.04
N ASP A 527 -22.66 -10.47 51.33
CA ASP A 527 -21.89 -11.62 51.83
C ASP A 527 -22.75 -12.58 52.65
N ASP A 528 -22.38 -13.86 52.65
CA ASP A 528 -23.05 -14.94 53.41
C ASP A 528 -22.44 -15.20 54.81
N GLY A 529 -21.73 -14.22 55.37
CA GLY A 529 -20.97 -14.39 56.60
C GLY A 529 -21.77 -14.20 57.89
N LEU A 530 -21.02 -13.99 58.99
CA LEU A 530 -21.56 -13.91 60.35
C LEU A 530 -22.43 -12.66 60.60
N GLY A 531 -22.35 -11.63 59.76
CA GLY A 531 -23.04 -10.35 59.98
C GLY A 531 -22.70 -9.68 61.32
N PHE A 532 -23.30 -8.52 61.58
CA PHE A 532 -23.12 -7.77 62.82
C PHE A 532 -24.37 -6.96 63.16
N ASN A 533 -24.46 -6.49 64.41
CA ASN A 533 -25.55 -5.60 64.82
C ASN A 533 -25.27 -4.17 64.30
N SER A 534 -25.96 -3.78 63.23
CA SER A 534 -25.82 -2.45 62.62
C SER A 534 -26.20 -1.30 63.54
N GLN A 535 -27.17 -1.49 64.45
CA GLN A 535 -27.65 -0.45 65.37
C GLN A 535 -26.66 -0.13 66.51
N GLU A 536 -25.81 -1.09 66.89
CA GLU A 536 -24.79 -0.86 67.92
C GLU A 536 -23.59 -0.06 67.37
N ILE A 537 -23.28 -0.21 66.08
CA ILE A 537 -22.14 0.47 65.44
C ILE A 537 -22.45 1.94 65.15
N ASP A 538 -23.69 2.29 64.79
CA ASP A 538 -24.10 3.68 64.55
C ASP A 538 -24.11 4.53 65.85
N ASN A 539 -24.17 3.90 67.03
CA ASN A 539 -24.17 4.60 68.32
C ASN A 539 -22.77 4.79 68.92
N ASP A 540 -21.75 4.03 68.47
CA ASP A 540 -20.39 4.06 69.02
C ASP A 540 -19.34 4.39 67.94
N TYR A 541 -19.42 5.64 67.46
CA TYR A 541 -18.51 6.24 66.47
C TYR A 541 -17.01 6.19 66.88
N SER A 542 -16.71 5.91 68.15
CA SER A 542 -15.34 5.88 68.71
C SER A 542 -14.61 4.54 68.59
N SER A 543 -15.28 3.45 68.21
CA SER A 543 -14.66 2.11 68.17
C SER A 543 -13.84 1.88 66.89
N ARG A 544 -12.65 1.26 67.01
CA ARG A 544 -11.68 1.03 65.90
C ARG A 544 -12.25 0.20 64.72
N GLY A 545 -13.39 -0.46 64.88
CA GLY A 545 -14.03 -1.30 63.85
C GLY A 545 -14.90 -0.54 62.84
N SER A 546 -15.35 0.67 63.15
CA SER A 546 -16.31 1.42 62.32
C SER A 546 -15.68 2.30 61.23
N LEU A 547 -14.36 2.48 61.25
CA LEU A 547 -13.66 3.44 60.38
C LEU A 547 -13.83 3.14 58.88
N GLY A 548 -13.91 1.85 58.51
CA GLY A 548 -14.15 1.44 57.11
C GLY A 548 -15.54 1.85 56.61
N LEU A 549 -16.57 1.68 57.45
CA LEU A 549 -17.95 2.03 57.12
C LEU A 549 -18.15 3.56 57.04
N VAL A 550 -17.50 4.31 57.94
CA VAL A 550 -17.49 5.78 57.90
C VAL A 550 -16.86 6.27 56.59
N ASN A 551 -15.70 5.73 56.22
CA ASN A 551 -15.05 6.11 54.97
C ASN A 551 -15.91 5.75 53.74
N MET A 552 -16.63 4.62 53.76
CA MET A 552 -17.56 4.30 52.67
C MET A 552 -18.69 5.34 52.54
N ARG A 553 -19.25 5.80 53.67
CA ARG A 553 -20.30 6.84 53.69
C ARG A 553 -19.79 8.17 53.14
N GLU A 554 -18.65 8.65 53.65
CA GLU A 554 -18.01 9.89 53.16
C GLU A 554 -17.72 9.81 51.65
N ARG A 555 -17.33 8.64 51.13
CA ARG A 555 -17.06 8.43 49.70
C ARG A 555 -18.32 8.39 48.85
N ALA A 556 -19.42 7.85 49.37
CA ALA A 556 -20.72 7.89 48.68
C ALA A 556 -21.19 9.35 48.50
N GLU A 557 -21.01 10.19 49.51
CA GLU A 557 -21.40 11.60 49.46
C GLU A 557 -20.64 12.39 48.37
N LEU A 558 -19.37 12.06 48.09
CA LEU A 558 -18.58 12.72 47.04
C LEU A 558 -19.18 12.59 45.63
N VAL A 559 -20.04 11.60 45.42
CA VAL A 559 -20.73 11.36 44.13
C VAL A 559 -22.23 11.63 44.23
N ASN A 560 -22.66 12.36 45.27
CA ASN A 560 -24.06 12.58 45.63
C ASN A 560 -24.86 11.26 45.79
N GLY A 561 -24.16 10.17 46.10
CA GLY A 561 -24.76 8.87 46.30
C GLY A 561 -25.20 8.66 47.75
N VAL A 562 -26.13 7.73 47.95
CA VAL A 562 -26.60 7.33 49.28
C VAL A 562 -26.24 5.88 49.55
N LEU A 563 -25.54 5.67 50.66
CA LEU A 563 -25.11 4.37 51.12
C LEU A 563 -26.00 3.86 52.26
N LYS A 564 -26.54 2.66 52.08
CA LYS A 564 -27.29 1.92 53.10
C LYS A 564 -26.58 0.62 53.42
N ILE A 565 -26.45 0.30 54.70
CA ILE A 565 -25.78 -0.91 55.18
C ILE A 565 -26.77 -1.68 56.03
N GLU A 566 -27.06 -2.91 55.64
CA GLU A 566 -28.00 -3.80 56.28
C GLU A 566 -27.21 -5.03 56.75
N SER A 567 -27.11 -5.22 58.06
CA SER A 567 -26.44 -6.38 58.66
C SER A 567 -27.20 -6.81 59.90
N ALA A 568 -27.25 -8.13 60.11
CA ALA A 568 -27.75 -8.74 61.33
C ALA A 568 -26.89 -9.98 61.68
N PRO A 569 -26.64 -10.25 62.97
CA PRO A 569 -25.90 -11.44 63.38
C PRO A 569 -26.51 -12.73 62.79
N GLY A 570 -25.67 -13.54 62.15
CA GLY A 570 -26.00 -14.78 61.46
C GLY A 570 -26.66 -14.64 60.08
N ARG A 571 -26.78 -13.42 59.53
CA ARG A 571 -27.47 -13.17 58.25
C ARG A 571 -26.59 -12.50 57.18
N GLY A 572 -25.27 -12.43 57.40
CA GLY A 572 -24.36 -11.74 56.50
C GLY A 572 -24.51 -10.21 56.53
N THR A 573 -23.90 -9.55 55.54
CA THR A 573 -24.00 -8.10 55.35
C THR A 573 -24.38 -7.78 53.92
N ARG A 574 -25.25 -6.78 53.76
CA ARG A 574 -25.64 -6.21 52.48
C ARG A 574 -25.38 -4.71 52.47
N ILE A 575 -24.62 -4.24 51.50
CA ILE A 575 -24.27 -2.84 51.29
C ILE A 575 -24.89 -2.39 49.98
N ARG A 576 -25.69 -1.33 50.01
CA ARG A 576 -26.39 -0.77 48.86
C ARG A 576 -26.01 0.68 48.68
N LEU A 577 -25.52 1.03 47.50
CA LEU A 577 -25.13 2.37 47.12
C LEU A 577 -25.95 2.80 45.90
N LEU A 578 -26.82 3.79 46.06
CA LEU A 578 -27.46 4.46 44.94
C LEU A 578 -26.61 5.62 44.46
N ILE A 579 -26.44 5.72 43.15
CA ILE A 579 -25.68 6.78 42.48
C ILE A 579 -26.58 7.45 41.45
N PRO A 580 -26.81 8.77 41.54
CA PRO A 580 -27.56 9.50 40.53
C PRO A 580 -26.75 9.66 39.25
N LEU A 581 -27.40 9.50 38.10
CA LEU A 581 -26.84 9.75 36.77
C LEU A 581 -26.93 11.23 36.39
N THR A 582 -28.02 11.90 36.78
CA THR A 582 -28.30 13.32 36.51
C THR A 582 -28.25 14.16 37.78
N GLU A 583 -28.12 15.48 37.64
CA GLU A 583 -28.14 16.42 38.78
C GLU A 583 -29.54 16.51 39.41
N ASP A 584 -30.59 16.41 38.59
CA ASP A 584 -31.99 16.34 39.04
C ASP A 584 -32.24 15.09 39.91
N ALA A 585 -31.70 13.93 39.51
CA ALA A 585 -31.77 12.72 40.32
C ALA A 585 -31.02 12.89 41.66
N ALA A 586 -29.87 13.57 41.65
CA ALA A 586 -29.13 13.87 42.89
C ALA A 586 -29.95 14.76 43.84
N GLU A 587 -30.68 15.76 43.34
CA GLU A 587 -31.61 16.55 44.15
C GLU A 587 -32.78 15.73 44.70
N ARG A 588 -33.37 14.86 43.88
CA ARG A 588 -34.47 13.98 44.32
C ARG A 588 -34.08 13.04 45.45
N ILE A 589 -32.89 12.45 45.37
CA ILE A 589 -32.32 11.61 46.44
C ILE A 589 -32.09 12.44 47.71
N ARG A 590 -31.51 13.65 47.59
CA ARG A 590 -31.28 14.56 48.74
C ARG A 590 -32.57 14.98 49.44
N HIS A 591 -33.67 15.14 48.68
CA HIS A 591 -34.99 15.47 49.22
C HIS A 591 -35.79 14.25 49.73
N GLY A 592 -35.22 13.04 49.69
CA GLY A 592 -35.86 11.82 50.19
C GLY A 592 -37.04 11.35 49.34
N LEU A 593 -37.10 11.74 48.06
CA LEU A 593 -38.20 11.43 47.15
C LEU A 593 -38.07 10.06 46.46
N GLU A 594 -36.99 9.31 46.71
CA GLU A 594 -36.79 7.95 46.21
C GLU A 594 -36.40 6.98 47.34
N PRO A 595 -37.14 5.87 47.50
CA PRO A 595 -36.85 4.87 48.54
C PRO A 595 -35.68 3.96 48.15
N ILE A 596 -34.87 3.59 49.17
CA ILE A 596 -33.74 2.64 49.07
C ILE A 596 -34.13 1.26 49.61
#